data_AF-A0A8H4NN28-F1
#
_entry.id   AF-A0A8H4NN28-F1
#
_cell.length_a   1.000
_cell.length_b   1.000
_cell.length_c   1.000
_cell.angle_alpha   90.00
_cell.angle_beta   90.00
_cell.angle_gamma   90.00
#
_symmetry.space_group_name_H-M   'P 1'
#
loop_
_entity.id
_entity.type
_entity.pdbx_description
1 polymer ?
#
loop_
_entity_poly.entity_id
_entity_poly.type
_entity_poly.pdbx_seq_one_letter_code
_entity_poly.pdbx_strand_id
1 'polypeptide(L)'
;MVANASKGAGIVVEAGSDVTRASAGDYVLLSFHSCKSCHDCKEGHPSYCRKFTEINYGGEDATYTVEGTNLRGNFFGQSSFAELAVVKETSIVNLRNIVHSEEELKVLAPLGCGFQTGAATVENVAQANEKDIVAVMGLGGVGLVSIMTAKLKGCKTIIGIDRMPDRLDLAMALGATHIINTADGSIDMTKEIQKISDGKGSSITIDTTGNMGLIRQGLEFTANRGQLIIVGVPPVDALLDVHLITFMQTGKIIRGTIEGDVIPSEYIPLMIQWYREGKLPIDKLISFYKPEDFETAVKDMKDGKTVKPIIIW
;
A
#
# COMPACT_ATOMS: atom_id res chain seq x y z
N MET A 1 13.40 -8.33 18.53
CA MET A 1 13.00 -9.71 18.16
C MET A 1 13.73 -10.09 16.89
N VAL A 2 14.22 -11.32 16.73
CA VAL A 2 14.83 -11.79 15.48
C VAL A 2 13.81 -12.62 14.69
N ALA A 3 13.61 -12.33 13.41
CA ALA A 3 12.73 -13.10 12.51
C ALA A 3 13.43 -13.43 11.19
N ASN A 4 13.17 -14.61 10.61
CA ASN A 4 13.62 -14.91 9.25
C ASN A 4 12.77 -14.13 8.24
N ALA A 5 13.34 -13.17 7.50
CA ALA A 5 12.53 -12.11 6.88
C ALA A 5 12.55 -12.11 5.33
N SER A 6 11.50 -12.65 4.71
CA SER A 6 11.22 -12.51 3.28
C SER A 6 10.16 -11.42 3.06
N LYS A 7 10.57 -10.27 2.50
CA LYS A 7 9.73 -9.07 2.24
C LYS A 7 8.68 -8.76 3.32
N GLY A 8 9.11 -8.73 4.58
CA GLY A 8 8.25 -8.34 5.68
C GLY A 8 7.38 -9.47 6.21
N ALA A 9 7.81 -10.73 6.09
CA ALA A 9 7.16 -11.89 6.70
C ALA A 9 8.21 -12.88 7.21
N GLY A 10 7.89 -13.61 8.28
CA GLY A 10 8.84 -14.53 8.87
C GLY A 10 8.35 -15.44 9.97
N ILE A 11 9.26 -16.25 10.49
CA ILE A 11 9.10 -17.02 11.71
C ILE A 11 9.94 -16.36 12.80
N VAL A 12 9.37 -16.19 13.98
CA VAL A 12 10.12 -15.68 15.14
C VAL A 12 11.17 -16.70 15.56
N VAL A 13 12.43 -16.28 15.58
CA VAL A 13 13.55 -17.08 16.08
C VAL A 13 13.72 -16.87 17.57
N GLU A 14 13.73 -15.60 17.99
CA GLU A 14 13.91 -15.22 19.39
C GLU A 14 13.18 -13.91 19.72
N ALA A 15 12.50 -13.91 20.87
CA ALA A 15 11.83 -12.75 21.43
C ALA A 15 12.66 -12.15 22.57
N GLY A 16 12.76 -10.81 22.62
CA GLY A 16 13.40 -10.13 23.74
C GLY A 16 12.58 -10.28 25.02
N SER A 17 13.20 -10.06 26.19
CA SER A 17 12.55 -10.27 27.50
C SER A 17 11.24 -9.50 27.69
N ASP A 18 11.13 -8.33 27.08
CA ASP A 18 9.98 -7.42 27.23
C ASP A 18 8.94 -7.62 26.11
N VAL A 19 9.20 -8.51 25.15
CA VAL A 19 8.28 -8.79 24.04
C VAL A 19 7.17 -9.70 24.52
N THR A 20 5.93 -9.27 24.31
CA THR A 20 4.71 -10.00 24.72
C THR A 20 3.86 -10.42 23.52
N ARG A 21 4.01 -9.75 22.39
CA ARG A 21 3.17 -9.91 21.19
C ARG A 21 3.49 -11.16 20.37
N ALA A 22 4.68 -11.74 20.51
CA ALA A 22 5.10 -12.92 19.77
C ALA A 22 6.13 -13.76 20.54
N SER A 23 6.26 -15.01 20.14
CA SER A 23 7.13 -16.02 20.76
C SER A 23 7.82 -16.84 19.68
N ALA A 24 8.94 -17.49 20.01
CA ALA A 24 9.68 -18.33 19.06
C ALA A 24 8.75 -19.38 18.41
N GLY A 25 8.88 -19.54 17.09
CA GLY A 25 8.04 -20.41 16.27
C GLY A 25 6.77 -19.77 15.70
N ASP A 26 6.38 -18.58 16.14
CA ASP A 26 5.21 -17.90 15.57
C ASP A 26 5.49 -17.43 14.13
N TYR A 27 4.51 -17.63 13.25
CA TYR A 27 4.44 -16.92 11.99
C TYR A 27 4.06 -15.45 12.21
N VAL A 28 4.79 -14.53 11.59
CA VAL A 28 4.58 -13.09 11.71
C VAL A 28 4.65 -12.39 10.36
N LEU A 29 3.84 -11.35 10.20
CA LEU A 29 4.05 -10.30 9.21
C LEU A 29 4.69 -9.08 9.88
N LEU A 30 5.39 -8.28 9.10
CA LEU A 30 6.11 -7.09 9.52
C LEU A 30 5.50 -5.90 8.78
N SER A 31 4.81 -5.06 9.53
CA SER A 31 4.25 -3.79 9.08
C SER A 31 5.13 -2.62 9.55
N PHE A 32 4.54 -1.45 9.80
CA PHE A 32 5.25 -0.25 10.22
C PHE A 32 5.35 -0.13 11.75
N HIS A 33 6.37 0.59 12.21
CA HIS A 33 6.59 0.87 13.62
C HIS A 33 5.81 2.12 14.07
N SER A 34 5.32 2.11 15.31
CA SER A 34 4.61 3.22 15.95
C SER A 34 5.00 3.32 17.42
N CYS A 35 5.00 4.52 18.00
CA CYS A 35 5.48 4.72 19.36
C CYS A 35 4.51 4.28 20.47
N LYS A 36 3.26 3.94 20.11
CA LYS A 36 2.14 3.51 20.97
C LYS A 36 1.71 4.47 22.09
N SER A 37 2.43 5.56 22.31
CA SER A 37 2.27 6.44 23.48
C SER A 37 1.77 7.84 23.13
N CYS A 38 1.95 8.30 21.88
CA CYS A 38 1.42 9.57 21.43
C CYS A 38 -0.11 9.54 21.29
N HIS A 39 -0.72 10.72 21.19
CA HIS A 39 -2.17 10.89 21.08
C HIS A 39 -2.76 10.06 19.92
N ASP A 40 -2.22 10.21 18.71
CA ASP A 40 -2.72 9.54 17.50
C ASP A 40 -2.65 8.01 17.63
N CYS A 41 -1.54 7.48 18.18
CA CYS A 41 -1.43 6.06 18.48
C CYS A 41 -2.47 5.56 19.50
N LYS A 42 -2.80 6.36 20.52
CA LYS A 42 -3.77 6.01 21.56
C LYS A 42 -5.21 6.05 21.06
N GLU A 43 -5.49 6.89 20.07
CA GLU A 43 -6.80 6.98 19.40
C GLU A 43 -6.98 5.95 18.27
N GLY A 44 -6.02 5.05 18.07
CA GLY A 44 -6.12 3.99 17.07
C GLY A 44 -5.62 4.38 15.67
N HIS A 45 -4.87 5.46 15.56
CA HIS A 45 -4.29 5.98 14.31
C HIS A 45 -2.75 5.84 14.28
N PRO A 46 -2.19 4.62 14.37
CA PRO A 46 -0.74 4.43 14.46
C PRO A 46 0.01 4.86 13.19
N SER A 47 -0.66 4.90 12.02
CA SER A 47 -0.09 5.42 10.78
C SER A 47 0.25 6.91 10.84
N TYR A 48 -0.41 7.66 11.73
CA TYR A 48 -0.16 9.07 11.99
C TYR A 48 0.62 9.31 13.29
N CYS A 49 1.37 8.29 13.75
CA CYS A 49 2.28 8.41 14.88
C CYS A 49 3.17 9.66 14.75
N ARG A 50 3.25 10.49 15.79
CA ARG A 50 4.07 11.72 15.78
C ARG A 50 5.56 11.50 15.57
N LYS A 51 6.03 10.27 15.78
CA LYS A 51 7.41 9.85 15.53
C LYS A 51 7.56 9.01 14.25
N PHE A 52 6.51 8.88 13.43
CA PHE A 52 6.48 7.94 12.29
C PHE A 52 7.70 8.12 11.39
N THR A 53 8.02 9.35 11.00
CA THR A 53 9.15 9.62 10.11
C THR A 53 10.49 9.21 10.73
N GLU A 54 10.74 9.62 11.97
CA GLU A 54 11.95 9.30 12.73
C GLU A 54 12.16 7.79 12.84
N ILE A 55 11.13 7.05 13.25
CA ILE A 55 11.28 5.64 13.64
C ILE A 55 11.16 4.65 12.47
N ASN A 56 10.61 5.08 11.33
CA ASN A 56 10.48 4.23 10.14
C ASN A 56 11.50 4.59 9.04
N TYR A 57 11.91 5.85 8.91
CA TYR A 57 12.87 6.28 7.88
C TYR A 57 14.21 6.75 8.44
N GLY A 58 14.29 7.11 9.73
CA GLY A 58 15.53 7.58 10.34
C GLY A 58 16.58 6.49 10.45
N GLY A 59 16.17 5.26 10.78
CA GLY A 59 17.06 4.13 11.02
C GLY A 59 17.88 4.24 12.31
N GLU A 60 18.33 3.11 12.84
CA GLU A 60 19.21 3.04 14.02
C GLU A 60 20.63 2.63 13.60
N ASP A 61 21.63 3.37 14.07
CA ASP A 61 23.04 3.10 13.76
C ASP A 61 23.51 1.79 14.39
N ALA A 62 24.42 1.10 13.69
CA ALA A 62 25.02 -0.16 14.15
C ALA A 62 24.00 -1.22 14.62
N THR A 63 22.82 -1.27 13.97
CA THR A 63 21.84 -2.35 14.21
C THR A 63 22.42 -3.71 13.78
N TYR A 64 23.24 -3.70 12.72
CA TYR A 64 23.92 -4.88 12.21
C TYR A 64 25.41 -4.59 12.05
N THR A 65 26.25 -5.60 12.25
CA THR A 65 27.69 -5.56 11.93
C THR A 65 28.00 -6.69 10.96
N VAL A 66 28.44 -6.34 9.75
CA VAL A 66 28.79 -7.30 8.68
C VAL A 66 30.24 -7.07 8.31
N GLU A 67 31.09 -8.09 8.48
CA GLU A 67 32.53 -8.03 8.16
C GLU A 67 33.24 -6.82 8.80
N GLY A 68 32.87 -6.48 10.03
CA GLY A 68 33.41 -5.33 10.77
C GLY A 68 32.85 -3.96 10.36
N THR A 69 31.92 -3.91 9.39
CA THR A 69 31.20 -2.69 8.99
C THR A 69 29.87 -2.61 9.71
N ASN A 70 29.64 -1.49 10.41
CA ASN A 70 28.36 -1.20 11.04
C ASN A 70 27.37 -0.69 10.00
N LEU A 71 26.21 -1.33 9.92
CA LEU A 71 25.11 -0.97 9.05
C LEU A 71 23.97 -0.38 9.87
N ARG A 72 23.29 0.60 9.26
CA ARG A 72 22.05 1.16 9.80
C ARG A 72 20.92 0.15 9.57
N GLY A 73 20.04 0.00 10.55
CA GLY A 73 18.89 -0.90 10.49
C GLY A 73 17.60 -0.24 10.94
N ASN A 74 16.58 -1.05 11.24
CA ASN A 74 15.26 -0.60 11.69
C ASN A 74 14.50 0.28 10.68
N PHE A 75 14.76 0.15 9.38
CA PHE A 75 13.86 0.72 8.36
C PHE A 75 12.48 0.08 8.52
N PHE A 76 11.45 0.91 8.69
CA PHE A 76 10.10 0.48 9.08
C PHE A 76 10.03 -0.35 10.38
N GLY A 77 11.03 -0.19 11.26
CA GLY A 77 11.22 -1.02 12.45
C GLY A 77 11.49 -2.50 12.15
N GLN A 78 12.04 -2.81 10.97
CA GLN A 78 12.35 -4.18 10.55
C GLN A 78 13.66 -4.34 9.76
N SER A 79 13.89 -3.59 8.68
CA SER A 79 14.98 -3.83 7.71
C SER A 79 15.00 -5.27 7.16
N SER A 80 13.90 -5.72 6.58
CA SER A 80 13.64 -7.12 6.17
C SER A 80 14.27 -7.57 4.84
N PHE A 81 15.36 -6.95 4.38
CA PHE A 81 16.14 -7.45 3.25
C PHE A 81 17.40 -8.18 3.76
N ALA A 82 17.16 -9.18 4.60
CA ALA A 82 18.15 -10.05 5.19
C ALA A 82 17.49 -11.37 5.60
N GLU A 83 18.26 -12.46 5.62
CA GLU A 83 17.80 -13.76 6.12
C GLU A 83 17.33 -13.66 7.57
N LEU A 84 17.97 -12.84 8.42
CA LEU A 84 17.53 -12.55 9.78
C LEU A 84 17.38 -11.04 9.97
N ALA A 85 16.25 -10.62 10.54
CA ALA A 85 15.96 -9.22 10.83
C ALA A 85 15.69 -9.00 12.32
N VAL A 86 16.33 -7.99 12.91
CA VAL A 86 15.97 -7.47 14.23
C VAL A 86 14.83 -6.48 14.07
N VAL A 87 13.66 -6.81 14.62
CA VAL A 87 12.43 -6.02 14.44
C VAL A 87 11.90 -5.50 15.77
N LYS A 88 11.22 -4.35 15.71
CA LYS A 88 10.50 -3.74 16.83
C LYS A 88 9.19 -4.49 17.07
N GLU A 89 8.82 -4.68 18.33
CA GLU A 89 7.60 -5.44 18.66
C GLU A 89 6.35 -4.88 17.98
N THR A 90 6.24 -3.56 17.86
CA THR A 90 5.03 -2.93 17.35
C THR A 90 4.87 -3.03 15.84
N SER A 91 5.92 -3.36 15.08
CA SER A 91 5.81 -3.61 13.63
C SER A 91 5.32 -5.03 13.35
N ILE A 92 5.32 -5.92 14.34
CA ILE A 92 4.88 -7.31 14.19
C ILE A 92 3.36 -7.36 14.06
N VAL A 93 2.87 -8.20 13.16
CA VAL A 93 1.50 -8.73 13.17
C VAL A 93 1.61 -10.23 13.35
N ASN A 94 1.20 -10.73 14.51
CA ASN A 94 1.32 -12.15 14.86
C ASN A 94 0.19 -12.95 14.20
N LEU A 95 0.57 -14.02 13.49
CA LEU A 95 -0.32 -14.89 12.73
C LEU A 95 -0.36 -16.33 13.27
N ARG A 96 0.10 -16.60 14.50
CA ARG A 96 0.21 -17.96 15.08
C ARG A 96 -1.06 -18.83 14.98
N ASN A 97 -2.23 -18.21 14.94
CA ASN A 97 -3.53 -18.88 14.84
C ASN A 97 -4.25 -18.63 13.50
N ILE A 98 -3.55 -18.03 12.54
CA ILE A 98 -4.11 -17.61 11.25
C ILE A 98 -3.39 -18.31 10.10
N VAL A 99 -2.06 -18.39 10.15
CA VAL A 99 -1.22 -18.99 9.11
C VAL A 99 -0.52 -20.22 9.67
N HIS A 100 -0.46 -21.27 8.86
CA HIS A 100 0.07 -22.57 9.28
C HIS A 100 1.12 -23.15 8.32
N SER A 101 1.54 -22.39 7.31
CA SER A 101 2.60 -22.81 6.39
C SER A 101 3.41 -21.62 5.89
N GLU A 102 4.68 -21.87 5.58
CA GLU A 102 5.55 -20.88 4.95
C GLU A 102 5.08 -20.51 3.54
N GLU A 103 4.51 -21.46 2.79
CA GLU A 103 3.98 -21.19 1.44
C GLU A 103 2.85 -20.16 1.46
N GLU A 104 1.95 -20.26 2.44
CA GLU A 104 0.93 -19.23 2.61
C GLU A 104 1.55 -17.91 3.06
N LEU A 105 2.49 -17.94 4.01
CA LEU A 105 3.15 -16.74 4.50
C LEU A 105 3.85 -15.94 3.39
N LYS A 106 4.49 -16.62 2.43
CA LYS A 106 5.14 -16.00 1.26
C LYS A 106 4.16 -15.15 0.45
N VAL A 107 2.94 -15.63 0.23
CA VAL A 107 1.90 -14.90 -0.52
C VAL A 107 1.37 -13.71 0.28
N LEU A 108 1.28 -13.84 1.60
CA LEU A 108 0.73 -12.81 2.48
C LEU A 108 1.72 -11.70 2.83
N ALA A 109 3.02 -11.88 2.56
CA ALA A 109 4.08 -10.93 2.91
C ALA A 109 3.78 -9.46 2.56
N PRO A 110 3.23 -9.13 1.37
CA PRO A 110 3.00 -7.74 1.00
C PRO A 110 1.82 -7.06 1.75
N LEU A 111 1.04 -7.80 2.54
CA LEU A 111 -0.06 -7.26 3.35
C LEU A 111 0.41 -6.27 4.42
N GLY A 112 1.66 -6.35 4.87
CA GLY A 112 2.21 -5.46 5.90
C GLY A 112 2.45 -4.01 5.44
N CYS A 113 2.32 -3.70 4.16
CA CYS A 113 2.54 -2.35 3.62
C CYS A 113 1.64 -2.07 2.40
N GLY A 114 2.19 -2.12 1.19
CA GLY A 114 1.48 -1.63 -0.01
C GLY A 114 0.09 -2.23 -0.27
N PHE A 115 -0.16 -3.49 0.11
CA PHE A 115 -1.49 -4.07 -0.08
C PHE A 115 -2.49 -3.57 0.96
N GLN A 116 -2.15 -3.48 2.26
CA GLN A 116 -3.07 -2.85 3.23
C GLN A 116 -3.34 -1.39 2.86
N THR A 117 -2.33 -0.67 2.39
CA THR A 117 -2.47 0.73 1.97
C THR A 117 -3.54 0.87 0.89
N GLY A 118 -3.48 0.06 -0.16
CA GLY A 118 -4.46 0.12 -1.26
C GLY A 118 -5.87 -0.21 -0.78
N ALA A 119 -6.01 -1.32 -0.04
CA ALA A 119 -7.31 -1.77 0.42
C ALA A 119 -7.96 -0.79 1.41
N ALA A 120 -7.24 -0.40 2.46
CA ALA A 120 -7.77 0.47 3.48
C ALA A 120 -7.94 1.91 3.01
N THR A 121 -7.19 2.35 1.99
CA THR A 121 -7.50 3.63 1.34
C THR A 121 -8.92 3.64 0.79
N VAL A 122 -9.36 2.54 0.18
CA VAL A 122 -10.72 2.43 -0.36
C VAL A 122 -11.76 2.23 0.75
N GLU A 123 -11.51 1.30 1.68
CA GLU A 123 -12.50 0.94 2.69
C GLU A 123 -12.56 1.93 3.86
N ASN A 124 -11.43 2.30 4.45
CA ASN A 124 -11.39 3.06 5.69
C ASN A 124 -11.28 4.57 5.43
N VAL A 125 -10.41 4.97 4.50
CA VAL A 125 -10.13 6.40 4.23
C VAL A 125 -11.22 6.99 3.35
N ALA A 126 -11.49 6.36 2.20
CA ALA A 126 -12.48 6.84 1.24
C ALA A 126 -13.91 6.47 1.62
N GLN A 127 -14.08 5.37 2.38
CA GLN A 127 -15.38 4.80 2.73
C GLN A 127 -16.25 4.51 1.50
N ALA A 128 -15.61 3.96 0.46
CA ALA A 128 -16.25 3.68 -0.82
C ALA A 128 -17.44 2.73 -0.66
N ASN A 129 -18.50 2.99 -1.42
CA ASN A 129 -19.71 2.17 -1.48
C ASN A 129 -20.23 2.07 -2.93
N GLU A 130 -21.33 1.35 -3.12
CA GLU A 130 -21.91 1.08 -4.44
C GLU A 130 -22.29 2.33 -5.28
N LYS A 131 -22.46 3.49 -4.64
CA LYS A 131 -22.80 4.75 -5.31
C LYS A 131 -21.57 5.49 -5.84
N ASP A 132 -20.37 5.05 -5.46
CA ASP A 132 -19.14 5.74 -5.80
C ASP A 132 -18.62 5.37 -7.19
N ILE A 133 -18.03 6.38 -7.85
CA ILE A 133 -17.23 6.25 -9.06
C ILE A 133 -15.78 6.39 -8.63
N VAL A 134 -15.05 5.29 -8.65
CA VAL A 134 -13.68 5.22 -8.15
C VAL A 134 -12.71 5.30 -9.33
N ALA A 135 -11.83 6.30 -9.34
CA ALA A 135 -10.70 6.40 -10.25
C ALA A 135 -9.39 6.16 -9.49
N VAL A 136 -8.55 5.25 -10.00
CA VAL A 136 -7.24 4.92 -9.41
C VAL A 136 -6.14 5.26 -10.39
N MET A 137 -5.29 6.22 -10.03
CA MET A 137 -4.11 6.59 -10.79
C MET A 137 -2.90 5.79 -10.32
N GLY A 138 -2.26 5.11 -11.27
CA GLY A 138 -1.20 4.14 -11.01
C GLY A 138 -1.76 2.76 -10.69
N LEU A 139 -1.35 1.76 -11.46
CA LEU A 139 -1.78 0.36 -11.34
C LEU A 139 -0.60 -0.52 -10.92
N GLY A 140 0.18 -0.04 -9.94
CA GLY A 140 1.11 -0.86 -9.17
C GLY A 140 0.39 -1.68 -8.09
N GLY A 141 1.16 -2.26 -7.17
CA GLY A 141 0.58 -3.11 -6.11
C GLY A 141 -0.47 -2.42 -5.24
N VAL A 142 -0.27 -1.13 -4.89
CA VAL A 142 -1.25 -0.34 -4.14
C VAL A 142 -2.52 -0.14 -4.97
N GLY A 143 -2.38 0.38 -6.19
CA GLY A 143 -3.52 0.70 -7.04
C GLY A 143 -4.35 -0.52 -7.45
N LEU A 144 -3.72 -1.63 -7.81
CA LEU A 144 -4.44 -2.86 -8.16
C LEU A 144 -5.20 -3.44 -6.96
N VAL A 145 -4.67 -3.33 -5.75
CA VAL A 145 -5.41 -3.70 -4.53
C VAL A 145 -6.55 -2.73 -4.24
N SER A 146 -6.40 -1.43 -4.53
CA SER A 146 -7.51 -0.47 -4.49
C SER A 146 -8.62 -0.85 -5.47
N ILE A 147 -8.29 -1.25 -6.71
CA ILE A 147 -9.27 -1.71 -7.71
C ILE A 147 -10.06 -2.93 -7.19
N MET A 148 -9.37 -3.95 -6.68
CA MET A 148 -10.03 -5.14 -6.13
C MET A 148 -10.93 -4.79 -4.94
N THR A 149 -10.47 -3.88 -4.07
CA THR A 149 -11.23 -3.47 -2.89
C THR A 149 -12.45 -2.63 -3.27
N ALA A 150 -12.36 -1.75 -4.27
CA ALA A 150 -13.51 -1.00 -4.77
C ALA A 150 -14.61 -1.95 -5.31
N LYS A 151 -14.20 -3.01 -6.01
CA LYS A 151 -15.11 -4.08 -6.45
C LYS A 151 -15.72 -4.82 -5.25
N LEU A 152 -14.91 -5.15 -4.24
CA LEU A 152 -15.37 -5.77 -2.99
C LEU A 152 -16.42 -4.90 -2.28
N LYS A 153 -16.24 -3.58 -2.25
CA LYS A 153 -17.21 -2.61 -1.71
C LYS A 153 -18.45 -2.39 -2.60
N GLY A 154 -18.54 -3.06 -3.74
CA GLY A 154 -19.71 -3.03 -4.61
C GLY A 154 -19.76 -1.85 -5.58
N CYS A 155 -18.70 -1.06 -5.70
CA CYS A 155 -18.62 0.06 -6.64
C CYS A 155 -18.90 -0.42 -8.07
N LYS A 156 -19.81 0.26 -8.78
CA LYS A 156 -20.23 -0.14 -10.14
C LYS A 156 -19.39 0.48 -11.24
N THR A 157 -18.71 1.58 -10.95
CA THR A 157 -17.80 2.24 -11.89
C THR A 157 -16.44 2.38 -11.23
N ILE A 158 -15.49 1.59 -11.72
CA ILE A 158 -14.11 1.52 -11.26
C ILE A 158 -13.21 1.76 -12.47
N ILE A 159 -12.42 2.82 -12.43
CA ILE A 159 -11.59 3.32 -13.54
C ILE A 159 -10.12 3.15 -13.15
N GLY A 160 -9.39 2.30 -13.86
CA GLY A 160 -7.94 2.14 -13.70
C GLY A 160 -7.17 3.02 -14.68
N ILE A 161 -6.17 3.75 -14.21
CA ILE A 161 -5.40 4.72 -15.02
C ILE A 161 -3.91 4.40 -14.90
N ASP A 162 -3.27 4.04 -16.02
CA ASP A 162 -1.83 3.74 -16.08
C ASP A 162 -1.31 3.91 -17.52
N ARG A 163 0.00 3.84 -17.70
CA ARG A 163 0.67 3.88 -19.00
C ARG A 163 1.09 2.50 -19.51
N MET A 164 1.03 1.46 -18.67
CA MET A 164 1.46 0.11 -19.03
C MET A 164 0.26 -0.74 -19.47
N PRO A 165 0.18 -1.19 -20.75
CA PRO A 165 -0.93 -2.02 -21.24
C PRO A 165 -1.21 -3.25 -20.38
N ASP A 166 -0.17 -4.00 -20.02
CA ASP A 166 -0.30 -5.22 -19.19
C ASP A 166 -0.92 -4.92 -17.81
N ARG A 167 -0.69 -3.72 -17.25
CA ARG A 167 -1.30 -3.31 -15.97
C ARG A 167 -2.78 -2.98 -16.13
N LEU A 168 -3.16 -2.39 -17.26
CA LEU A 168 -4.54 -2.06 -17.58
C LEU A 168 -5.35 -3.35 -17.78
N ASP A 169 -4.80 -4.30 -18.54
CA ASP A 169 -5.44 -5.61 -18.74
C ASP A 169 -5.59 -6.38 -17.43
N LEU A 170 -4.56 -6.37 -16.59
CA LEU A 170 -4.63 -6.96 -15.25
C LEU A 170 -5.68 -6.25 -14.37
N ALA A 171 -5.78 -4.93 -14.41
CA ALA A 171 -6.80 -4.20 -13.66
C ALA A 171 -8.22 -4.59 -14.09
N MET A 172 -8.47 -4.74 -15.40
CA MET A 172 -9.77 -5.23 -15.92
C MET A 172 -10.08 -6.63 -15.38
N ALA A 173 -9.10 -7.54 -15.38
CA ALA A 173 -9.27 -8.89 -14.85
C ALA A 173 -9.52 -8.90 -13.32
N LEU A 174 -9.04 -7.89 -12.60
CA LEU A 174 -9.14 -7.79 -11.14
C LEU A 174 -10.35 -6.98 -10.64
N GLY A 175 -11.03 -6.26 -11.52
CA GLY A 175 -12.30 -5.60 -11.18
C GLY A 175 -12.50 -4.20 -11.71
N ALA A 176 -11.53 -3.61 -12.41
CA ALA A 176 -11.76 -2.39 -13.15
C ALA A 176 -12.87 -2.63 -14.19
N THR A 177 -13.74 -1.64 -14.32
CA THR A 177 -14.82 -1.62 -15.32
C THR A 177 -14.42 -0.83 -16.56
N HIS A 178 -13.50 0.11 -16.38
CA HIS A 178 -12.97 0.99 -17.40
C HIS A 178 -11.47 1.16 -17.16
N ILE A 179 -10.73 1.43 -18.23
CA ILE A 179 -9.32 1.72 -18.19
C ILE A 179 -9.00 2.96 -19.04
N ILE A 180 -8.00 3.71 -18.62
CA ILE A 180 -7.47 4.87 -19.35
C ILE A 180 -5.96 4.66 -19.51
N ASN A 181 -5.52 4.55 -20.76
CA ASN A 181 -4.10 4.43 -21.08
C ASN A 181 -3.49 5.83 -21.28
N THR A 182 -2.48 6.18 -20.48
CA THR A 182 -1.80 7.47 -20.55
C THR A 182 -0.45 7.44 -21.28
N ALA A 183 -0.10 6.32 -21.91
CA ALA A 183 1.21 6.11 -22.55
C ALA A 183 1.57 7.14 -23.62
N ASP A 184 0.59 7.60 -24.40
CA ASP A 184 0.81 8.55 -25.50
C ASP A 184 0.80 10.02 -25.05
N GLY A 185 0.41 10.31 -23.81
CA GLY A 185 0.32 11.65 -23.24
C GLY A 185 -0.70 12.58 -23.92
N SER A 186 -1.50 12.09 -24.86
CA SER A 186 -2.47 12.88 -25.64
C SER A 186 -3.88 12.85 -25.05
N ILE A 187 -4.14 11.90 -24.15
CA ILE A 187 -5.46 11.66 -23.56
C ILE A 187 -5.86 12.76 -22.57
N ASP A 188 -7.07 13.30 -22.76
CA ASP A 188 -7.70 14.22 -21.83
C ASP A 188 -8.45 13.40 -20.77
N MET A 189 -7.76 13.05 -19.68
CA MET A 189 -8.32 12.20 -18.62
C MET A 189 -9.63 12.77 -18.05
N THR A 190 -9.74 14.09 -17.94
CA THR A 190 -10.94 14.75 -17.43
C THR A 190 -12.14 14.47 -18.33
N LYS A 191 -11.98 14.62 -19.65
CA LYS A 191 -13.07 14.32 -20.60
C LYS A 191 -13.45 12.84 -20.61
N GLU A 192 -12.47 11.94 -20.59
CA GLU A 192 -12.75 10.50 -20.59
C GLU A 192 -13.48 10.07 -19.32
N ILE A 193 -13.05 10.54 -18.15
CA ILE A 193 -13.73 10.25 -16.89
C ILE A 193 -15.12 10.87 -16.86
N GLN A 194 -15.29 12.11 -17.34
CA GLN A 194 -16.61 12.73 -17.46
C GLN A 194 -17.53 11.93 -18.39
N LYS A 195 -17.02 11.42 -19.53
CA LYS A 195 -17.80 10.56 -20.43
C LYS A 195 -18.25 9.26 -19.74
N ILE A 196 -17.40 8.65 -18.92
CA ILE A 196 -17.72 7.43 -18.15
C ILE A 196 -18.72 7.71 -17.02
N SER A 197 -18.73 8.94 -16.49
CA SER A 197 -19.46 9.33 -15.27
C SER A 197 -20.66 10.25 -15.52
N ASP A 198 -21.19 10.29 -16.75
CA ASP A 198 -22.30 11.17 -17.16
C ASP A 198 -22.05 12.64 -16.83
N GLY A 199 -20.83 13.11 -17.09
CA GLY A 199 -20.37 14.48 -16.91
C GLY A 199 -19.92 14.84 -15.49
N LYS A 200 -20.01 13.92 -14.52
CA LYS A 200 -19.80 14.24 -13.10
C LYS A 200 -18.33 14.30 -12.69
N GLY A 201 -17.50 13.41 -13.21
CA GLY A 201 -16.20 13.07 -12.63
C GLY A 201 -16.26 11.88 -11.68
N SER A 202 -15.12 11.52 -11.10
CA SER A 202 -15.03 10.47 -10.05
C SER A 202 -15.41 11.02 -8.68
N SER A 203 -16.24 10.31 -7.91
CA SER A 203 -16.52 10.69 -6.52
C SER A 203 -15.34 10.39 -5.59
N ILE A 204 -14.53 9.39 -5.94
CA ILE A 204 -13.31 9.02 -5.24
C ILE A 204 -12.18 8.92 -6.27
N THR A 205 -11.14 9.71 -6.09
CA THR A 205 -9.91 9.62 -6.88
C THR A 205 -8.77 9.23 -5.95
N ILE A 206 -8.03 8.17 -6.28
CA ILE A 206 -6.90 7.68 -5.49
C ILE A 206 -5.63 7.83 -6.32
N ASP A 207 -4.71 8.68 -5.88
CA ASP A 207 -3.37 8.75 -6.43
C ASP A 207 -2.45 7.74 -5.73
N THR A 208 -1.91 6.80 -6.50
CA THR A 208 -0.85 5.88 -6.05
C THR A 208 0.48 6.12 -6.75
N THR A 209 0.59 7.20 -7.54
CA THR A 209 1.77 7.49 -8.37
C THR A 209 2.75 8.44 -7.70
N GLY A 210 2.27 9.38 -6.88
CA GLY A 210 3.07 10.50 -6.37
C GLY A 210 3.46 11.51 -7.47
N ASN A 211 2.92 11.37 -8.68
CA ASN A 211 3.25 12.24 -9.80
C ASN A 211 2.44 13.54 -9.73
N MET A 212 3.13 14.67 -9.60
CA MET A 212 2.48 15.98 -9.43
C MET A 212 1.62 16.41 -10.62
N GLY A 213 1.89 15.95 -11.84
CA GLY A 213 1.02 16.19 -12.99
C GLY A 213 -0.30 15.44 -12.87
N LEU A 214 -0.25 14.17 -12.46
CA LEU A 214 -1.43 13.34 -12.25
C LEU A 214 -2.23 13.78 -11.03
N ILE A 215 -1.60 14.17 -9.93
CA ILE A 215 -2.30 14.71 -8.76
C ILE A 215 -3.12 15.96 -9.12
N ARG A 216 -2.52 16.89 -9.90
CA ARG A 216 -3.24 18.09 -10.38
C ARG A 216 -4.42 17.72 -11.28
N GLN A 217 -4.21 16.85 -12.27
CA GLN A 217 -5.32 16.39 -13.12
C GLN A 217 -6.40 15.64 -12.34
N GLY A 218 -6.00 14.83 -11.35
CA GLY A 218 -6.87 14.16 -10.41
C GLY A 218 -7.80 15.11 -9.68
N LEU A 219 -7.28 16.27 -9.25
CA LEU A 219 -8.12 17.30 -8.63
C LEU A 219 -9.15 17.84 -9.61
N GLU A 220 -8.80 18.05 -10.87
CA GLU A 220 -9.71 18.57 -11.90
C GLU A 220 -10.87 17.61 -12.18
N PHE A 221 -10.57 16.34 -12.45
CA PHE A 221 -11.60 15.36 -12.83
C PHE A 221 -12.37 14.74 -11.65
N THR A 222 -11.92 14.96 -10.42
CA THR A 222 -12.72 14.62 -9.22
C THR A 222 -14.01 15.42 -9.25
N ALA A 223 -15.13 14.76 -8.99
CA ALA A 223 -16.45 15.37 -9.00
C ALA A 223 -16.61 16.43 -7.90
N ASN A 224 -17.61 17.31 -8.03
CA ASN A 224 -18.02 18.18 -6.94
C ASN A 224 -18.39 17.34 -5.71
N ARG A 225 -17.94 17.78 -4.53
CA ARG A 225 -18.06 17.04 -3.25
C ARG A 225 -17.35 15.68 -3.23
N GLY A 226 -16.58 15.34 -4.25
CA GLY A 226 -15.73 14.16 -4.29
C GLY A 226 -14.43 14.38 -3.52
N GLN A 227 -13.66 13.30 -3.38
CA GLN A 227 -12.39 13.30 -2.67
C GLN A 227 -11.23 12.84 -3.57
N LEU A 228 -10.13 13.58 -3.53
CA LEU A 228 -8.82 13.17 -4.01
C LEU A 228 -7.99 12.69 -2.82
N ILE A 229 -7.60 11.42 -2.84
CA ILE A 229 -6.78 10.81 -1.81
C ILE A 229 -5.37 10.57 -2.36
N ILE A 230 -4.39 11.20 -1.73
CA ILE A 230 -2.97 11.08 -2.09
C ILE A 230 -2.35 9.99 -1.21
N VAL A 231 -1.90 8.93 -1.87
CA VAL A 231 -1.24 7.75 -1.27
C VAL A 231 0.19 7.62 -1.78
N GLY A 232 0.39 7.87 -3.08
CA GLY A 232 1.71 7.85 -3.70
C GLY A 232 2.61 8.91 -3.08
N VAL A 233 3.86 8.55 -2.82
CA VAL A 233 4.83 9.47 -2.19
C VAL A 233 5.38 10.42 -3.26
N PRO A 234 5.08 11.73 -3.20
CA PRO A 234 5.64 12.69 -4.13
C PRO A 234 7.10 13.02 -3.78
N PRO A 235 7.82 13.79 -4.62
CA PRO A 235 9.11 14.38 -4.23
C PRO A 235 9.01 15.12 -2.89
N VAL A 236 10.09 15.12 -2.11
CA VAL A 236 10.12 15.64 -0.72
C VAL A 236 9.75 17.13 -0.63
N ASP A 237 10.04 17.89 -1.68
CA ASP A 237 9.79 19.32 -1.82
C ASP A 237 8.52 19.67 -2.64
N ALA A 238 7.71 18.67 -2.99
CA ALA A 238 6.55 18.86 -3.83
C ALA A 238 5.44 19.69 -3.14
N LEU A 239 4.90 20.67 -3.88
CA LEU A 239 3.80 21.53 -3.44
C LEU A 239 2.61 21.42 -4.40
N LEU A 240 1.40 21.46 -3.82
CA LEU A 240 0.14 21.47 -4.56
C LEU A 240 -0.57 22.82 -4.40
N ASP A 241 -0.55 23.62 -5.45
CA ASP A 241 -1.33 24.85 -5.53
C ASP A 241 -2.78 24.54 -5.90
N VAL A 242 -3.72 25.19 -5.20
CA VAL A 242 -5.16 25.04 -5.46
C VAL A 242 -5.81 26.40 -5.69
N HIS A 243 -6.63 26.51 -6.74
CA HIS A 243 -7.39 27.73 -7.00
C HIS A 243 -8.57 27.84 -6.01
N LEU A 244 -8.44 28.72 -5.01
CA LEU A 244 -9.33 28.74 -3.83
C LEU A 244 -10.80 29.00 -4.16
N ILE A 245 -11.11 29.84 -5.15
CA ILE A 245 -12.51 30.10 -5.56
C ILE A 245 -13.14 28.82 -6.13
N THR A 246 -12.44 28.13 -7.04
CA THR A 246 -12.92 26.87 -7.63
C THR A 246 -13.01 25.77 -6.58
N PHE A 247 -12.01 25.68 -5.70
CA PHE A 247 -12.01 24.69 -4.62
C PHE A 247 -13.21 24.88 -3.67
N MET A 248 -13.48 26.13 -3.27
CA MET A 248 -14.65 26.48 -2.45
C MET A 248 -15.96 26.17 -3.17
N GLN A 249 -16.08 26.50 -4.45
CA GLN A 249 -17.30 26.27 -5.24
C GLN A 249 -17.60 24.79 -5.47
N THR A 250 -16.57 23.97 -5.65
CA THR A 250 -16.72 22.53 -5.92
C THR A 250 -16.90 21.70 -4.65
N GLY A 251 -16.47 22.23 -3.49
CA GLY A 251 -16.59 21.54 -2.19
C GLY A 251 -15.80 20.23 -2.14
N LYS A 252 -14.72 20.12 -2.92
CA LYS A 252 -13.87 18.91 -2.99
C LYS A 252 -13.08 18.72 -1.70
N ILE A 253 -12.70 17.47 -1.44
CA ILE A 253 -11.81 17.09 -0.34
C ILE A 253 -10.47 16.66 -0.93
N ILE A 254 -9.37 17.14 -0.36
CA ILE A 254 -8.02 16.62 -0.61
C ILE A 254 -7.52 16.01 0.69
N ARG A 255 -7.14 14.74 0.67
CA ARG A 255 -6.69 14.00 1.85
C ARG A 255 -5.42 13.22 1.56
N GLY A 256 -4.43 13.31 2.44
CA GLY A 256 -3.30 12.38 2.43
C GLY A 256 -3.58 11.17 3.32
N THR A 257 -3.03 10.02 2.97
CA THR A 257 -3.06 8.84 3.85
C THR A 257 -1.73 8.10 3.86
N ILE A 258 -1.39 7.58 5.04
CA ILE A 258 -0.23 6.72 5.27
C ILE A 258 -0.78 5.35 5.66
N GLU A 259 -0.32 4.31 4.96
CA GLU A 259 -0.64 2.91 5.29
C GLU A 259 -2.17 2.61 5.37
N GLY A 260 -2.98 3.45 4.72
CA GLY A 260 -4.45 3.33 4.71
C GLY A 260 -5.13 3.63 6.05
N ASP A 261 -4.43 4.22 7.03
CA ASP A 261 -4.95 4.56 8.36
C ASP A 261 -5.62 3.38 9.08
N VAL A 262 -4.83 2.32 9.32
CA VAL A 262 -5.30 1.09 9.97
C VAL A 262 -4.46 0.70 11.17
N ILE A 263 -5.03 -0.14 12.02
CA ILE A 263 -4.29 -0.95 12.97
C ILE A 263 -3.95 -2.28 12.26
N PRO A 264 -2.68 -2.54 11.88
CA PRO A 264 -2.35 -3.71 11.04
C PRO A 264 -2.76 -5.05 11.65
N SER A 265 -2.68 -5.21 12.98
CA SER A 265 -3.11 -6.45 13.65
C SER A 265 -4.61 -6.73 13.58
N GLU A 266 -5.42 -5.72 13.29
CA GLU A 266 -6.88 -5.87 13.16
C GLU A 266 -7.26 -6.01 11.68
N TYR A 267 -6.61 -5.24 10.81
CA TYR A 267 -6.97 -5.18 9.40
C TYR A 267 -6.39 -6.32 8.55
N ILE A 268 -5.14 -6.75 8.80
CA ILE A 268 -4.52 -7.82 8.02
C ILE A 268 -5.29 -9.16 8.13
N PRO A 269 -5.77 -9.61 9.30
CA PRO A 269 -6.61 -10.81 9.38
C PRO A 269 -7.84 -10.77 8.47
N LEU A 270 -8.49 -9.61 8.35
CA LEU A 270 -9.63 -9.41 7.45
C LEU A 270 -9.21 -9.53 5.97
N MET A 271 -8.06 -8.98 5.61
CA MET A 271 -7.52 -9.13 4.25
C MET A 271 -7.19 -10.58 3.89
N ILE A 272 -6.64 -11.34 4.85
CA ILE A 272 -6.37 -12.78 4.68
C ILE A 272 -7.69 -13.52 4.42
N GLN A 273 -8.75 -13.17 5.15
CA GLN A 273 -10.07 -13.74 4.91
C GLN A 273 -10.56 -13.45 3.49
N TRP A 274 -10.50 -12.21 3.01
CA TRP A 274 -10.94 -11.87 1.64
C TRP A 274 -10.12 -12.57 0.56
N TYR A 275 -8.81 -12.75 0.79
CA TYR A 275 -7.97 -13.52 -0.12
C TYR A 275 -8.45 -14.98 -0.21
N ARG A 276 -8.66 -15.64 0.93
CA ARG A 276 -9.14 -17.02 1.00
C ARG A 276 -10.55 -17.19 0.43
N GLU A 277 -11.39 -16.17 0.52
CA GLU A 277 -12.71 -16.12 -0.12
C GLU A 277 -12.66 -15.82 -1.63
N GLY A 278 -11.48 -15.61 -2.20
CA GLY A 278 -11.29 -15.26 -3.62
C GLY A 278 -11.72 -13.84 -3.99
N LYS A 279 -12.05 -13.00 -3.00
CA LYS A 279 -12.47 -11.59 -3.20
C LYS A 279 -11.29 -10.65 -3.39
N LEU A 280 -10.11 -11.03 -2.88
CA LEU A 280 -8.88 -10.26 -3.00
C LEU A 280 -7.73 -11.16 -3.50
N PRO A 281 -7.70 -11.57 -4.78
CA PRO A 281 -6.71 -12.50 -5.35
C PRO A 281 -5.31 -11.85 -5.49
N ILE A 282 -4.65 -11.58 -4.36
CA ILE A 282 -3.36 -10.91 -4.25
C ILE A 282 -2.20 -11.72 -4.82
N ASP A 283 -2.34 -13.04 -4.90
CA ASP A 283 -1.40 -13.98 -5.50
C ASP A 283 -1.10 -13.62 -6.97
N LYS A 284 -2.09 -13.08 -7.69
CA LYS A 284 -1.93 -12.63 -9.09
C LYS A 284 -0.99 -11.44 -9.27
N LEU A 285 -0.61 -10.77 -8.18
CA LEU A 285 0.29 -9.62 -8.22
C LEU A 285 1.75 -10.01 -7.92
N ILE A 286 2.00 -11.23 -7.50
CA ILE A 286 3.25 -11.63 -6.86
C ILE A 286 4.11 -12.42 -7.83
N SER A 287 5.40 -12.12 -7.83
CA SER A 287 6.44 -12.96 -8.45
C SER A 287 7.56 -13.19 -7.44
N PHE A 288 8.04 -14.43 -7.35
CA PHE A 288 9.11 -14.80 -6.42
C PHE A 288 10.48 -14.72 -7.10
N TYR A 289 11.46 -14.24 -6.35
CA TYR A 289 12.86 -14.11 -6.74
C TYR A 289 13.75 -14.57 -5.60
N LYS A 290 14.95 -15.02 -5.92
CA LYS A 290 15.99 -15.27 -4.92
C LYS A 290 16.74 -13.98 -4.57
N PRO A 291 17.50 -13.92 -3.47
CA PRO A 291 18.29 -12.75 -3.11
C PRO A 291 19.32 -12.40 -4.18
N GLU A 292 19.93 -13.42 -4.81
CA GLU A 292 20.87 -13.23 -5.93
C GLU A 292 20.25 -12.51 -7.14
N ASP A 293 18.93 -12.63 -7.32
CA ASP A 293 18.17 -12.04 -8.43
C ASP A 293 17.59 -10.65 -8.10
N PHE A 294 18.03 -10.00 -7.02
CA PHE A 294 17.49 -8.72 -6.56
C PHE A 294 17.44 -7.66 -7.67
N GLU A 295 18.53 -7.49 -8.43
CA GLU A 295 18.59 -6.49 -9.51
C GLU A 295 17.61 -6.83 -10.65
N THR A 296 17.44 -8.11 -10.95
CA THR A 296 16.42 -8.59 -11.90
C THR A 296 15.02 -8.26 -11.40
N ALA A 297 14.73 -8.51 -10.12
CA ALA A 297 13.45 -8.22 -9.51
C ALA A 297 13.12 -6.71 -9.55
N VAL A 298 14.12 -5.85 -9.33
CA VAL A 298 13.98 -4.38 -9.45
C VAL A 298 13.72 -3.97 -10.89
N LYS A 299 14.46 -4.55 -11.86
CA LYS A 299 14.27 -4.28 -13.29
C LYS A 299 12.88 -4.71 -13.77
N ASP A 300 12.47 -5.93 -13.46
CA ASP A 300 11.16 -6.46 -13.85
C ASP A 300 10.00 -5.65 -13.23
N MET A 301 10.19 -5.13 -12.02
CA MET A 301 9.23 -4.21 -11.40
C MET A 301 9.12 -2.88 -12.17
N LYS A 302 10.28 -2.28 -12.54
CA LYS A 302 10.33 -1.01 -13.30
C LYS A 302 9.79 -1.15 -14.73
N ASP A 303 10.07 -2.28 -15.38
CA ASP A 303 9.64 -2.58 -16.75
C ASP A 303 8.17 -3.01 -16.82
N GLY A 304 7.50 -3.18 -15.68
CA GLY A 304 6.09 -3.58 -15.63
C GLY A 304 5.83 -5.08 -15.67
N LYS A 305 6.87 -5.91 -15.84
CA LYS A 305 6.73 -7.37 -15.90
C LYS A 305 6.21 -7.98 -14.59
N THR A 306 6.63 -7.43 -13.45
CA THR A 306 6.22 -7.89 -12.12
C THR A 306 5.56 -6.76 -11.35
N VAL A 307 4.37 -6.98 -10.77
CA VAL A 307 3.69 -5.96 -9.91
C VAL A 307 4.38 -5.88 -8.55
N LYS A 308 4.49 -7.01 -7.87
CA LYS A 308 5.05 -7.12 -6.52
C LYS A 308 6.08 -8.25 -6.50
N PRO A 309 7.39 -7.95 -6.68
CA PRO A 309 8.40 -8.96 -6.48
C PRO A 309 8.41 -9.38 -5.00
N ILE A 310 8.77 -10.61 -4.69
CA ILE A 310 9.03 -11.13 -3.33
C ILE A 310 10.40 -11.84 -3.35
N ILE A 311 11.31 -11.43 -2.48
CA ILE A 311 12.65 -12.03 -2.31
C ILE A 311 12.52 -13.11 -1.25
N ILE A 312 12.71 -14.37 -1.61
CA ILE A 312 12.66 -15.52 -0.71
C ILE A 312 14.08 -15.78 -0.19
N TRP A 313 14.26 -15.77 1.13
CA TRP A 313 15.52 -16.15 1.79
C TRP A 313 15.47 -17.62 2.21
#